data_AF-A0A1M6JGT5-F1
#
_entry.id   AF-A0A1M6JGT5-F1
#
_cell.length_a   1.000
_cell.length_b   1.000
_cell.length_c   1.000
_cell.angle_alpha   90.00
_cell.angle_beta   90.00
_cell.angle_gamma   90.00
#
_symmetry.space_group_name_H-M   'P 1'
#
loop_
_entity.id
_entity.type
_entity.pdbx_description
1 polymer ?
#
loop_
_entity_poly.entity_id
_entity_poly.type
_entity_poly.pdbx_seq_one_letter_code
_entity_poly.pdbx_strand_id
1 'polypeptide(L)' 'MPNISLGIIPFASARTIWPLEGYLIFDDLFVQVELMTAELTIEAPTEVETYARAFGRLQKQAVYGSGARALITSAIEALD' A
#
# COMPACT_ATOMS: atom_id res chain seq x y z
N MET A 1 -17.50 11.03 -7.96
CA MET A 1 -16.92 9.98 -7.11
C MET A 1 -15.43 10.23 -7.09
N PRO A 2 -14.72 10.30 -5.95
CA PRO A 2 -13.29 10.53 -6.02
C PRO A 2 -12.64 9.28 -6.64
N ASN A 3 -11.88 9.45 -7.71
CA ASN A 3 -11.14 8.39 -8.41
C ASN A 3 -9.95 7.88 -7.56
N ILE A 4 -9.98 8.06 -6.24
CA ILE A 4 -8.88 7.86 -5.30
C ILE A 4 -9.43 7.22 -4.02
N SER A 5 -8.79 6.15 -3.58
CA SER A 5 -8.97 5.54 -2.26
C SER A 5 -7.65 5.57 -1.51
N LEU A 6 -7.65 6.08 -0.27
CA LEU A 6 -6.49 6.11 0.62
C LEU A 6 -6.76 5.18 1.81
N GLY A 7 -5.91 4.17 1.96
CA GLY A 7 -5.91 3.24 3.09
C GLY A 7 -4.72 3.49 4.01
N ILE A 8 -4.94 3.45 5.32
CA ILE A 8 -3.91 3.59 6.35
C ILE A 8 -3.89 2.32 7.19
N ILE A 9 -2.74 1.67 7.34
CA ILE A 9 -2.59 0.52 8.25
C ILE A 9 -2.29 1.09 9.66
N PRO A 10 -3.11 0.81 10.68
CA PRO A 10 -2.86 1.28 12.04
C PRO A 10 -1.53 0.76 12.58
N PHE A 11 -0.74 1.63 13.22
CA PHE A 11 0.61 1.29 13.71
C PHE A 11 0.63 0.10 14.68
N ALA A 12 -0.39 -0.05 15.52
CA ALA A 12 -0.52 -1.13 16.49
C ALA A 12 -0.98 -2.49 15.88
N SER A 13 -1.26 -2.53 14.57
CA SER A 13 -1.70 -3.77 13.92
C SER A 13 -0.54 -4.76 13.81
N ALA A 14 -0.81 -6.03 14.12
CA ALA A 14 0.16 -7.10 13.86
C ALA A 14 0.44 -7.17 12.35
N ARG A 15 1.68 -6.90 11.94
CA ARG A 15 2.07 -7.00 10.54
C ARG A 15 2.08 -8.45 10.10
N THR A 16 1.24 -8.79 9.12
CA THR A 16 1.25 -10.12 8.50
C THR A 16 2.21 -10.22 7.31
N ILE A 17 2.70 -9.06 6.83
CA ILE A 17 3.75 -8.92 5.82
C ILE A 17 4.61 -7.69 6.13
N TRP A 18 5.89 -7.77 5.80
CA TRP A 18 6.78 -6.60 5.79
C TRP A 18 6.65 -5.91 4.43
N PRO A 19 6.33 -4.61 4.38
CA PRO A 19 6.52 -3.86 3.14
C PRO A 19 8.03 -3.80 2.88
N LEU A 20 8.45 -4.38 1.76
CA LEU A 20 9.82 -4.28 1.27
C LEU A 20 9.96 -2.93 0.55
N GLU A 21 9.91 -2.94 -0.77
CA GLU A 21 9.92 -1.74 -1.61
C GLU A 21 8.49 -1.23 -1.85
N GLY A 22 8.37 0.09 -2.05
CA GLY A 22 7.16 0.68 -2.60
C GLY A 22 7.02 0.29 -4.07
N TYR A 23 5.79 0.00 -4.51
CA TYR A 23 5.52 -0.35 -5.90
C TYR A 23 4.18 0.21 -6.37
N LEU A 24 4.08 0.38 -7.69
CA LEU A 24 2.87 0.78 -8.40
C LEU A 24 2.40 -0.39 -9.26
N ILE A 25 1.09 -0.69 -9.20
CA ILE A 25 0.46 -1.68 -10.07
C ILE A 25 -0.38 -0.94 -11.10
N PHE A 26 -0.16 -1.22 -12.38
CA PHE A 26 -0.95 -0.71 -13.49
C PHE A 26 -1.87 -1.83 -13.98
N ASP A 27 -3.07 -1.87 -13.42
CA ASP A 27 -4.07 -2.91 -13.65
C ASP A 27 -3.48 -4.33 -13.52
N ASP A 28 -3.64 -5.17 -14.54
CA ASP A 28 -3.02 -6.49 -14.66
C ASP A 28 -1.88 -6.51 -15.69
N LEU A 29 -1.38 -5.33 -16.09
CA LEU A 29 -0.42 -5.17 -17.17
C LEU A 29 1.03 -5.27 -16.68
N PHE A 30 1.40 -4.44 -15.70
CA PHE A 30 2.76 -4.41 -15.18
C PHE A 30 2.84 -3.78 -13.78
N VAL A 31 3.97 -4.02 -13.12
CA VAL A 31 4.33 -3.41 -11.84
C VAL A 31 5.63 -2.62 -11.99
N GLN A 32 5.67 -1.42 -11.42
CA GLN A 32 6.89 -0.64 -11.28
C GLN A 32 7.37 -0.68 -9.83
N VAL A 33 8.65 -0.98 -9.64
CA VAL A 33 9.32 -0.96 -8.33
C VAL A 33 10.48 0.02 -8.39
N GLU A 34 10.44 1.03 -7.52
CA GLU A 34 11.54 1.98 -7.38
C GLU A 34 12.55 1.46 -6.35
N LEU A 35 13.80 1.34 -6.78
CA LEU A 35 14.95 1.04 -5.95
C LEU A 35 15.82 2.29 -5.82
N MET A 36 16.75 2.28 -4.86
CA MET A 36 17.65 3.42 -4.61
C MET A 36 18.39 3.94 -5.85
N THR A 37 18.73 3.05 -6.79
CA THR A 37 19.54 3.37 -7.96
C THR A 37 18.95 2.87 -9.28
N ALA A 38 17.74 2.32 -9.26
CA ALA A 38 17.15 1.67 -10.43
C ALA A 38 15.62 1.65 -10.33
N GLU A 39 14.98 1.52 -11.47
CA GLU A 39 13.55 1.23 -11.57
C GLU A 39 13.40 -0.14 -12.26
N LEU A 40 12.55 -1.00 -11.72
CA LEU A 40 12.21 -2.28 -12.33
C LEU A 40 10.79 -2.21 -12.89
N THR A 41 10.63 -2.59 -14.16
CA THR A 41 9.32 -2.85 -14.77
C THR A 41 9.12 -4.36 -14.88
N ILE A 42 8.07 -4.87 -14.25
CA ILE A 42 7.75 -6.30 -14.16
C ILE A 42 6.48 -6.55 -14.96
N GLU A 43 6.60 -7.28 -16.07
CA GLU A 43 5.49 -7.56 -17.00
C GLU A 43 5.05 -9.04 -16.99
N ALA A 44 5.82 -9.92 -16.35
CA ALA A 44 5.49 -11.34 -16.31
C ALA A 44 4.16 -11.54 -15.52
N PRO A 45 3.10 -12.13 -16.11
CA PRO A 45 1.78 -12.16 -15.49
C PRO A 45 1.75 -12.80 -14.10
N THR A 46 2.55 -13.85 -13.89
CA THR A 46 2.65 -14.55 -12.60
C THR A 46 3.32 -13.71 -11.50
N GLU A 47 4.24 -12.83 -11.90
CA GLU A 47 4.88 -11.87 -10.99
C GLU A 47 3.92 -10.72 -10.68
N VAL A 48 3.27 -10.14 -11.69
CA VAL A 48 2.21 -9.11 -11.50
C VAL A 48 1.14 -9.61 -10.53
N GLU A 49 0.66 -10.84 -10.70
CA GLU A 49 -0.33 -11.45 -9.80
C GLU A 49 0.20 -11.60 -8.35
N THR A 50 1.50 -11.85 -8.20
CA THR A 50 2.14 -11.95 -6.88
C THR A 50 2.15 -10.61 -6.15
N TYR A 51 2.49 -9.52 -6.85
CA TYR A 51 2.39 -8.17 -6.30
C TYR A 51 0.93 -7.78 -5.99
N ALA A 52 -0.01 -8.08 -6.89
CA ALA A 52 -1.44 -7.82 -6.66
C ALA A 52 -1.96 -8.56 -5.40
N ARG A 53 -1.56 -9.81 -5.19
CA ARG A 53 -1.89 -10.56 -3.97
C ARG A 53 -1.28 -9.92 -2.72
N ALA A 54 -0.02 -9.49 -2.78
CA ALA A 54 0.62 -8.80 -1.67
C ALA A 54 -0.10 -7.50 -1.32
N PHE A 55 -0.44 -6.69 -2.34
CA PHE A 55 -1.22 -5.46 -2.18
C PHE A 55 -2.58 -5.75 -1.54
N GLY A 56 -3.32 -6.75 -2.02
CA GLY A 56 -4.60 -7.15 -1.45
C GLY A 56 -4.52 -7.57 0.03
N ARG A 57 -3.38 -8.12 0.49
CA ARG A 57 -3.15 -8.43 1.91
C ARG A 57 -2.89 -7.18 2.75
N LEU A 58 -2.22 -6.17 2.21
CA LEU A 58 -2.07 -4.85 2.85
C LEU A 58 -3.43 -4.15 2.92
N GLN A 59 -4.18 -4.20 1.83
CA GLN A 59 -5.50 -3.56 1.70
C GLN A 59 -6.47 -4.06 2.79
N LYS A 60 -6.47 -5.37 3.08
CA LYS A 60 -7.27 -5.98 4.16
C LYS A 60 -6.89 -5.51 5.58
N GLN A 61 -5.68 -4.99 5.78
CA GLN A 61 -5.21 -4.46 7.07
C GLN A 61 -5.41 -2.95 7.21
N ALA A 62 -5.74 -2.26 6.11
CA ALA A 62 -5.90 -0.82 6.11
C ALA A 62 -7.32 -0.40 6.53
N VAL A 63 -7.41 0.74 7.20
CA VAL A 63 -8.66 1.48 7.40
C VAL A 63 -8.77 2.59 6.36
N TYR A 64 -10.00 2.95 6.01
CA TYR A 64 -10.32 3.91 4.95
C TYR A 64 -11.23 5.02 5.46
N GLY A 65 -11.36 6.09 4.68
CA GLY A 65 -12.33 7.16 4.93
C GLY A 65 -12.17 7.79 6.32
N SER A 66 -13.24 7.79 7.10
CA SER A 66 -13.25 8.36 8.46
C SER A 66 -12.27 7.68 9.41
N GLY A 67 -12.08 6.35 9.29
CA GLY A 67 -11.12 5.61 10.12
C GLY A 67 -9.67 6.03 9.85
N ALA A 68 -9.31 6.18 8.57
CA ALA A 68 -8.01 6.71 8.18
C ALA A 68 -7.80 8.14 8.68
N ARG A 69 -8.82 9.00 8.54
CA ARG A 69 -8.77 10.39 9.02
C ARG A 69 -8.55 10.45 10.54
N ALA A 70 -9.27 9.64 11.31
CA ALA A 70 -9.12 9.59 12.77
C ALA A 70 -7.69 9.22 13.19
N LEU A 71 -7.07 8.20 12.55
CA LEU A 71 -5.69 7.83 12.85
C LEU A 71 -4.69 8.97 12.59
N ILE A 72 -4.87 9.69 11.47
CA ILE A 72 -4.00 10.82 11.12
C ILE A 72 -4.17 11.95 12.14
N THR A 73 -5.42 12.30 12.49
CA THR A 73 -5.70 13.35 13.47
C THR A 73 -5.12 13.02 14.84
N SER A 74 -5.30 11.80 15.35
CA SER A 74 -4.73 11.40 16.64
C SER A 74 -3.20 11.39 16.63
N ALA A 75 -2.56 11.07 15.50
CA ALA A 75 -1.10 11.14 15.38
C ALA A 75 -0.60 12.59 15.42
N ILE A 76 -1.34 13.54 14.84
CA ILE A 76 -1.01 14.97 14.89
C ILE A 76 -1.17 15.50 16.32
N GLU A 77 -2.28 15.17 17.00
CA GLU A 77 -2.53 15.59 18.38
C GLU A 77 -1.47 15.10 19.38
N ALA A 78 -0.81 13.98 19.08
CA ALA A 78 0.25 13.41 19.92
C ALA A 78 1.62 14.11 19.75
N LEU A 79 1.76 15.07 18.83
CA LEU A 79 2.98 15.85 18.63
C LEU A 79 3.06 17.11 19.51
N ASP A 80 1.92 17.54 20.05
CA ASP A 80 1.79 18.69 20.96
C ASP A 80 2.00 18.27 22.44
#